data_AF-A0AA45QSB4-F1
#
_entry.id   AF-A0AA45QSB4-F1
#
_cell.length_a   1.000
_cell.length_b   1.000
_cell.length_c   1.000
_cell.angle_alpha   90.00
_cell.angle_beta   90.00
_cell.angle_gamma   90.00
#
_symmetry.space_group_name_H-M   'P 1'
#
loop_
_entity.id
_entity.type
_entity.pdbx_description
1 polymer ?
#
loop_
_entity_poly.entity_id
_entity_poly.type
_entity_poly.pdbx_seq_one_letter_code
_entity_poly.pdbx_strand_id
1 'polypeptide(L)'
;MDLEKLKKDTQVIIDDVIKQTEIKAGQVFVLGLSSSEVNGGLIGHASSSEIGQVIVSVIHKTLSDKGIYLAVQACEHLNRALLIEEELAEKKDWEIVSVIPQLHAGGSGQVAAYQLFKSPVEVEHIVAQAGLDIGDTSIGMHVKHVQIPVRPILRELGGAHVTALKSRPKLIGGERARYK
;
A
#
# COMPACT_ATOMS: atom_id res chain seq x y z
N MET A 1 -15.55 7.54 13.95
CA MET A 1 -15.68 6.55 12.89
C MET A 1 -16.05 5.18 13.46
N ASP A 2 -16.85 4.41 12.72
CA ASP A 2 -17.14 3.00 13.02
C ASP A 2 -16.02 2.10 12.46
N LEU A 3 -15.26 1.46 13.35
CA LEU A 3 -14.12 0.61 12.98
C LEU A 3 -14.55 -0.70 12.30
N GLU A 4 -15.74 -1.22 12.61
CA GLU A 4 -16.24 -2.44 11.96
C GLU A 4 -16.68 -2.15 10.52
N LYS A 5 -17.27 -0.97 10.28
CA LYS A 5 -17.50 -0.48 8.91
C LYS A 5 -16.18 -0.27 8.17
N LEU A 6 -15.21 0.40 8.79
CA LEU A 6 -13.88 0.63 8.20
C LEU A 6 -13.22 -0.68 7.76
N LYS A 7 -13.26 -1.70 8.63
CA LYS A 7 -12.73 -3.04 8.35
C LYS A 7 -13.42 -3.69 7.15
N LYS A 8 -14.75 -3.67 7.09
CA LYS A 8 -15.53 -4.23 5.98
C LYS A 8 -15.26 -3.51 4.66
N ASP A 9 -15.24 -2.18 4.67
CA ASP A 9 -14.97 -1.38 3.47
C ASP A 9 -13.53 -1.60 2.98
N THR A 10 -12.56 -1.68 3.90
CA THR A 10 -11.17 -2.03 3.56
C THR A 10 -11.11 -3.40 2.88
N GLN A 11 -11.83 -4.40 3.40
CA GLN A 11 -11.89 -5.74 2.81
C GLN A 11 -12.46 -5.71 1.38
N VAL A 12 -13.57 -5.00 1.17
CA VAL A 12 -14.19 -4.84 -0.15
C VAL A 12 -13.22 -4.20 -1.15
N ILE A 13 -12.52 -3.14 -0.74
CA ILE A 13 -11.54 -2.45 -1.58
C ILE A 13 -10.39 -3.37 -1.96
N ILE A 14 -9.75 -4.02 -0.98
CA ILE A 14 -8.55 -4.83 -1.26
C ILE A 14 -8.87 -6.05 -2.13
N ASP A 15 -10.02 -6.70 -1.92
CA ASP A 15 -10.44 -7.85 -2.73
C ASP A 15 -10.70 -7.45 -4.19
N ASP A 16 -11.36 -6.31 -4.40
CA ASP A 16 -11.60 -5.75 -5.73
C ASP A 16 -10.29 -5.36 -6.43
N VAL A 17 -9.41 -4.65 -5.73
CA VAL A 17 -8.12 -4.22 -6.29
C VAL A 17 -7.23 -5.40 -6.63
N ILE A 18 -7.15 -6.44 -5.79
CA ILE A 18 -6.42 -7.67 -6.11
C ILE A 18 -6.99 -8.33 -7.37
N LYS A 19 -8.31 -8.42 -7.49
CA LYS A 19 -8.97 -9.00 -8.67
C LYS A 19 -8.64 -8.22 -9.94
N GLN A 20 -8.69 -6.89 -9.91
CA GLN A 20 -8.44 -6.04 -11.09
C GLN A 20 -6.95 -5.93 -11.47
N THR A 21 -6.07 -5.96 -10.48
CA THR A 21 -4.60 -5.89 -10.68
C THR A 21 -4.05 -7.22 -11.18
N GLU A 22 -4.72 -8.34 -10.89
CA GLU A 22 -4.26 -9.69 -11.19
C GLU A 22 -2.86 -9.99 -10.63
N ILE A 23 -2.47 -9.29 -9.55
CA ILE A 23 -1.18 -9.47 -8.86
C ILE A 23 -1.02 -10.94 -8.41
N LYS A 24 0.21 -11.44 -8.49
CA LYS A 24 0.55 -12.85 -8.26
C LYS A 24 1.35 -13.05 -6.98
N ALA A 25 1.34 -14.28 -6.46
CA ALA A 25 2.22 -14.67 -5.36
C ALA A 25 3.70 -14.36 -5.67
N GLY A 26 4.44 -13.92 -4.66
CA GLY A 26 5.83 -13.46 -4.75
C GLY A 26 6.02 -12.05 -5.31
N GLN A 27 4.95 -11.37 -5.72
CA GLN A 27 4.98 -9.97 -6.14
C GLN A 27 4.75 -9.04 -4.95
N VAL A 28 5.02 -7.75 -5.17
CA VAL A 28 4.96 -6.70 -4.14
C VAL A 28 3.80 -5.77 -4.43
N PHE A 29 2.99 -5.57 -3.40
CA PHE A 29 1.89 -4.62 -3.34
C PHE A 29 2.28 -3.46 -2.44
N VAL A 30 2.23 -2.23 -2.95
CA VAL A 30 2.52 -1.04 -2.15
C VAL A 30 1.25 -0.43 -1.56
N LEU A 31 1.30 -0.02 -0.30
CA LEU A 31 0.23 0.70 0.39
C LEU A 31 0.71 2.09 0.80
N GLY A 32 0.02 3.11 0.32
CA GLY A 32 0.08 4.47 0.86
C GLY A 32 -1.17 4.76 1.68
N LEU A 33 -1.02 5.36 2.87
CA LEU A 33 -2.13 5.57 3.80
C LEU A 33 -1.98 6.87 4.60
N SER A 34 -2.97 7.76 4.47
CA SER A 34 -3.22 8.87 5.38
C SER A 34 -4.42 8.57 6.28
N SER A 35 -4.17 8.19 7.54
CA SER A 35 -5.24 7.96 8.51
C SER A 35 -6.00 9.23 8.90
N SER A 36 -5.37 10.40 8.77
CA SER A 36 -6.03 11.69 9.00
C SER A 36 -7.12 11.99 7.97
N GLU A 37 -6.85 11.69 6.69
CA GLU A 37 -7.84 11.77 5.61
C GLU A 37 -8.95 10.73 5.80
N VAL A 38 -8.60 9.50 6.21
CA VAL A 38 -9.61 8.46 6.50
C VAL A 38 -10.56 8.91 7.60
N ASN A 39 -10.04 9.57 8.63
CA ASN A 39 -10.86 10.10 9.72
C ASN A 39 -11.71 11.32 9.28
N GLY A 40 -11.37 12.00 8.18
CA GLY A 40 -12.13 13.12 7.63
C GLY A 40 -12.16 14.37 8.53
N GLY A 41 -11.11 14.60 9.34
CA GLY A 41 -11.01 15.77 10.22
C GLY A 41 -11.95 15.78 11.43
N LEU A 42 -12.65 14.67 11.72
CA LEU A 42 -13.57 14.57 12.86
C LEU A 42 -12.82 14.40 14.18
N ILE A 43 -12.99 15.33 15.12
CA ILE A 43 -12.46 15.20 16.49
C ILE A 43 -13.38 14.26 17.29
N GLY A 44 -12.81 13.23 17.91
CA GLY A 44 -13.47 12.46 18.99
C GLY A 44 -13.88 11.01 18.70
N HIS A 45 -13.60 10.45 17.52
CA HIS A 45 -13.96 9.05 17.24
C HIS A 45 -12.91 8.28 16.44
N ALA A 46 -12.23 7.34 17.10
CA ALA A 46 -11.07 6.53 16.65
C ALA A 46 -9.79 7.34 16.42
N SER A 47 -8.70 6.90 17.05
CA SER A 47 -7.36 7.49 16.88
C SER A 47 -6.74 7.08 15.55
N SER A 48 -5.85 7.92 15.00
CA SER A 48 -5.06 7.59 13.80
C SER A 48 -4.35 6.23 13.90
N SER A 49 -3.95 5.82 15.11
CA SER A 49 -3.35 4.52 15.39
C SER A 49 -4.31 3.37 15.15
N GLU A 50 -5.53 3.42 15.70
CA GLU A 50 -6.55 2.38 15.50
C GLU A 50 -6.94 2.25 14.03
N ILE A 51 -7.06 3.38 13.34
CA ILE A 51 -7.33 3.43 11.89
C ILE A 51 -6.24 2.71 11.11
N GLY A 52 -4.98 3.05 11.38
CA GLY A 52 -3.83 2.40 10.74
C GLY A 52 -3.80 0.90 10.99
N GLN A 53 -4.02 0.49 12.25
CA GLN A 53 -4.04 -0.91 12.64
C GLN A 53 -5.13 -1.71 11.92
N VAL A 54 -6.36 -1.19 11.86
CA VAL A 54 -7.46 -1.88 11.17
C VAL A 54 -7.16 -2.06 9.69
N ILE A 55 -6.75 -0.99 9.01
CA ILE A 55 -6.52 -1.01 7.57
C ILE A 55 -5.35 -1.93 7.22
N VAL A 56 -4.20 -1.76 7.88
CA VAL A 56 -2.99 -2.54 7.58
C VAL A 56 -3.21 -4.01 7.93
N SER A 57 -3.90 -4.34 9.03
CA SER A 57 -4.18 -5.73 9.39
C SER A 57 -5.02 -6.45 8.34
N VAL A 58 -6.08 -5.80 7.83
CA VAL A 58 -6.95 -6.37 6.78
C VAL A 58 -6.17 -6.60 5.49
N ILE A 59 -5.42 -5.59 5.05
CA ILE A 59 -4.64 -5.65 3.80
C ILE A 59 -3.54 -6.70 3.93
N HIS A 60 -2.74 -6.65 5.00
CA HIS A 60 -1.65 -7.60 5.25
C HIS A 60 -2.17 -9.03 5.25
N LYS A 61 -3.22 -9.33 6.02
CA LYS A 61 -3.80 -10.68 6.05
C LYS A 61 -4.25 -11.16 4.66
N THR A 62 -5.01 -10.31 3.94
CA THR A 62 -5.54 -10.67 2.62
C THR A 62 -4.44 -10.95 1.60
N LEU A 63 -3.35 -10.18 1.64
CA LEU A 63 -2.20 -10.35 0.75
C LEU A 63 -1.37 -11.58 1.15
N SER A 64 -1.11 -11.77 2.44
CA SER A 64 -0.33 -12.89 2.98
C SER A 64 -1.02 -14.24 2.69
N ASP A 65 -2.35 -14.32 2.79
CA ASP A 65 -3.14 -15.51 2.41
C ASP A 65 -2.98 -15.88 0.91
N LYS A 66 -2.52 -14.94 0.07
CA LYS A 66 -2.26 -15.13 -1.36
C LYS A 66 -0.77 -15.17 -1.69
N GLY A 67 0.11 -15.12 -0.68
CA GLY A 67 1.56 -15.09 -0.86
C GLY A 67 2.08 -13.82 -1.54
N ILE A 68 1.39 -12.68 -1.38
CA ILE A 68 1.80 -11.38 -1.92
C ILE A 68 2.46 -10.58 -0.80
N TYR A 69 3.61 -9.97 -1.07
CA TYR A 69 4.30 -9.13 -0.09
C TYR A 69 3.67 -7.74 -0.02
N LEU A 70 3.50 -7.22 1.19
CA LEU A 70 3.06 -5.86 1.43
C LEU A 70 4.28 -4.97 1.72
N ALA A 71 4.42 -3.87 0.98
CA ALA A 71 5.30 -2.77 1.33
C ALA A 71 4.44 -1.58 1.73
N VAL A 72 4.69 -1.00 2.90
CA VAL A 72 3.91 0.16 3.38
C VAL A 72 4.79 1.40 3.24
N GLN A 73 4.28 2.44 2.60
CA GLN A 73 4.99 3.69 2.37
C GLN A 73 4.90 4.59 3.61
N ALA A 74 6.02 5.19 4.00
CA ALA A 74 6.05 6.27 4.98
C ALA A 74 5.60 7.61 4.38
N CYS A 75 5.36 8.62 5.23
CA CYS A 75 5.15 9.99 4.78
C CYS A 75 6.44 10.64 4.26
N GLU A 76 6.32 11.85 3.73
CA GLU A 76 7.42 12.65 3.19
C GLU A 76 8.53 12.96 4.22
N HIS A 77 8.23 12.95 5.52
CA HIS A 77 9.24 13.16 6.56
C HIS A 77 10.29 12.04 6.64
N LEU A 78 9.93 10.84 6.17
CA LEU A 78 10.85 9.70 6.00
C LEU A 78 11.15 9.44 4.52
N ASN A 79 11.03 10.48 3.68
CA ASN A 79 11.33 10.44 2.25
C ASN A 79 10.57 9.35 1.48
N ARG A 80 9.40 8.92 1.98
CA ARG A 80 8.61 7.83 1.36
C ARG A 80 9.38 6.49 1.27
N ALA A 81 10.32 6.27 2.20
CA ALA A 81 10.86 4.95 2.48
C ALA A 81 9.71 3.97 2.78
N LEU A 82 10.00 2.67 2.63
CA LEU A 82 8.97 1.65 2.79
C LEU A 82 9.37 0.59 3.79
N LEU A 83 8.49 0.36 4.75
CA LEU A 83 8.57 -0.79 5.60
C LEU A 83 8.17 -2.07 4.86
N ILE A 84 9.01 -3.10 4.96
CA ILE A 84 8.80 -4.44 4.37
C ILE A 84 9.47 -5.53 5.21
N GLU A 85 9.17 -6.80 4.93
CA GLU A 85 9.89 -7.95 5.48
C GLU A 85 11.35 -8.01 4.96
N GLU A 86 12.29 -8.15 5.89
CA GLU A 86 13.75 -8.24 5.66
C GLU A 86 14.11 -9.30 4.61
N GLU A 87 13.47 -10.49 4.69
CA GLU A 87 13.69 -11.58 3.74
C GLU A 87 13.53 -11.12 2.28
N LEU A 88 12.53 -10.29 2.02
CA LEU A 88 12.28 -9.80 0.67
C LEU A 88 13.27 -8.71 0.26
N ALA A 89 13.61 -7.81 1.20
CA ALA A 89 14.59 -6.75 0.94
C ALA A 89 15.95 -7.34 0.55
N GLU A 90 16.45 -8.32 1.31
CA GLU A 90 17.69 -9.04 1.01
C GLU A 90 17.61 -9.79 -0.32
N LYS A 91 16.52 -10.53 -0.57
CA LYS A 91 16.31 -11.28 -1.82
C LYS A 91 16.28 -10.39 -3.05
N LYS A 92 15.88 -9.12 -2.89
CA LYS A 92 15.78 -8.14 -3.97
C LYS A 92 16.99 -7.21 -4.05
N ASP A 93 17.95 -7.33 -3.13
CA ASP A 93 19.10 -6.44 -3.01
C ASP A 93 18.66 -4.97 -2.93
N TRP A 94 17.66 -4.70 -2.07
CA TRP A 94 17.17 -3.36 -1.81
C TRP A 94 17.97 -2.69 -0.69
N GLU A 95 18.27 -1.40 -0.87
CA GLU A 95 18.99 -0.60 0.11
C GLU A 95 18.15 -0.44 1.39
N ILE A 96 18.61 -1.05 2.49
CA ILE A 96 18.00 -0.94 3.81
C ILE A 96 18.48 0.36 4.46
N VAL A 97 17.51 1.17 4.90
CA VAL A 97 17.76 2.43 5.61
C VAL A 97 17.32 2.32 7.07
N SER A 98 17.85 3.17 7.95
CA SER A 98 17.60 3.05 9.39
C SER A 98 16.67 4.13 9.91
N VAL A 99 15.47 3.72 10.32
CA VAL A 99 14.54 4.52 11.13
C VAL A 99 13.58 3.59 11.86
N ILE A 100 13.09 4.02 13.03
CA ILE A 100 11.97 3.37 13.70
C ILE A 100 10.75 4.29 13.52
N PRO A 101 9.68 3.86 12.82
CA PRO A 101 8.55 4.71 12.54
C PRO A 101 7.81 5.09 13.83
N GLN A 102 7.36 6.34 13.88
CA GLN A 102 6.56 6.90 14.96
C GLN A 102 5.27 7.51 14.38
N LEU A 103 4.23 7.67 15.21
CA LEU A 103 2.97 8.27 14.75
C LEU A 103 3.16 9.69 14.18
N HIS A 104 4.10 10.45 14.74
CA HIS A 104 4.44 11.82 14.30
C HIS A 104 5.51 11.86 13.20
N ALA A 105 6.16 10.74 12.88
CA ALA A 105 7.22 10.65 11.88
C ALA A 105 7.20 9.25 11.24
N GLY A 106 6.54 9.13 10.08
CA GLY A 106 6.30 7.87 9.35
C GLY A 106 4.81 7.57 9.16
N GLY A 107 3.98 7.87 10.17
CA GLY A 107 2.53 7.75 10.11
C GLY A 107 1.99 6.41 10.62
N SER A 108 0.68 6.35 10.86
CA SER A 108 0.08 5.20 11.55
C SER A 108 0.08 3.91 10.73
N GLY A 109 0.14 3.99 9.39
CA GLY A 109 0.32 2.82 8.54
C GLY A 109 1.65 2.13 8.79
N GLN A 110 2.75 2.88 8.87
CA GLN A 110 4.08 2.34 9.18
C GLN A 110 4.15 1.73 10.57
N VAL A 111 3.63 2.44 11.58
CA VAL A 111 3.61 1.93 12.96
C VAL A 111 2.81 0.62 13.05
N ALA A 112 1.67 0.54 12.38
CA ALA A 112 0.87 -0.69 12.34
C ALA A 112 1.62 -1.83 11.62
N ALA A 113 2.24 -1.55 10.47
CA ALA A 113 3.02 -2.54 9.73
C ALA A 113 4.21 -3.06 10.55
N TYR A 114 4.91 -2.18 11.26
CA TYR A 114 6.05 -2.51 12.12
C TYR A 114 5.66 -3.47 13.26
N GLN A 115 4.44 -3.36 13.77
CA GLN A 115 3.91 -4.27 14.79
C GLN A 115 3.46 -5.62 14.23
N LEU A 116 3.11 -5.67 12.93
CA LEU A 116 2.52 -6.85 12.29
C LEU A 116 3.54 -7.72 11.55
N PHE A 117 4.58 -7.11 10.99
CA PHE A 117 5.62 -7.81 10.24
C PHE A 117 6.52 -8.63 11.17
N LYS A 118 7.08 -9.70 10.63
CA LYS A 118 7.91 -10.64 11.39
C LYS A 118 9.32 -10.08 11.61
N SER A 119 9.95 -9.56 10.56
CA SER A 119 11.26 -8.89 10.62
C SER A 119 11.18 -7.62 9.78
N PRO A 120 10.58 -6.53 10.31
CA PRO A 120 10.40 -5.30 9.55
C PRO A 120 11.73 -4.56 9.36
N VAL A 121 12.00 -4.16 8.12
CA VAL A 121 13.08 -3.23 7.74
C VAL A 121 12.51 -2.13 6.87
N GLU A 122 13.18 -0.97 6.88
CA GLU A 122 12.88 0.16 6.00
C GLU A 122 13.78 0.08 4.77
N VAL A 123 13.22 0.27 3.58
CA VAL A 123 13.98 0.33 2.33
C VAL A 123 13.80 1.66 1.63
N GLU A 124 14.86 2.16 0.99
CA GLU A 124 14.88 3.47 0.37
C GLU A 124 13.89 3.54 -0.82
N HIS A 125 13.95 2.54 -1.71
CA HIS A 125 13.16 2.49 -2.95
C HIS A 125 12.81 1.06 -3.34
N ILE A 126 11.65 0.88 -3.99
CA ILE A 126 11.19 -0.42 -4.51
C ILE A 126 10.61 -0.29 -5.91
N VAL A 127 10.40 -1.45 -6.56
CA VAL A 127 9.61 -1.58 -7.80
C VAL A 127 8.49 -2.60 -7.60
N ALA A 128 7.32 -2.12 -7.18
CA ALA A 128 6.10 -2.90 -6.94
C ALA A 128 5.32 -3.20 -8.22
N GLN A 129 4.45 -4.21 -8.17
CA GLN A 129 3.63 -4.63 -9.32
C GLN A 129 2.24 -4.00 -9.32
N ALA A 130 1.72 -3.68 -8.13
CA ALA A 130 0.48 -2.97 -7.93
C ALA A 130 0.52 -2.20 -6.61
N GLY A 131 -0.48 -1.37 -6.36
CA GLY A 131 -0.65 -0.76 -5.06
C GLY A 131 -1.98 -0.05 -4.88
N LEU A 132 -2.22 0.33 -3.63
CA LEU A 132 -3.38 1.07 -3.13
C LEU A 132 -2.91 2.34 -2.44
N ASP A 133 -3.54 3.45 -2.78
CA ASP A 133 -3.32 4.75 -2.16
C ASP A 133 -4.62 5.21 -1.50
N ILE A 134 -4.55 5.46 -0.20
CA ILE A 134 -5.66 5.89 0.64
C ILE A 134 -5.33 7.27 1.20
N GLY A 135 -6.02 8.29 0.70
CA GLY A 135 -5.83 9.69 1.11
C GLY A 135 -4.74 10.41 0.31
N ASP A 136 -4.64 10.10 -0.99
CA ASP A 136 -3.82 10.80 -1.98
C ASP A 136 -2.33 10.96 -1.57
N THR A 137 -1.79 9.93 -0.93
CA THR A 137 -0.39 9.90 -0.49
C THR A 137 0.59 9.70 -1.65
N SER A 138 0.12 9.44 -2.86
CA SER A 138 0.91 9.32 -4.10
C SER A 138 1.92 8.16 -4.09
N ILE A 139 1.47 6.95 -4.44
CA ILE A 139 2.30 5.73 -4.51
C ILE A 139 3.00 5.50 -5.88
N GLY A 140 2.80 6.42 -6.83
CA GLY A 140 3.18 6.22 -8.23
C GLY A 140 4.68 5.99 -8.43
N MET A 141 5.55 6.57 -7.60
CA MET A 141 7.00 6.36 -7.72
C MET A 141 7.41 4.90 -7.47
N HIS A 142 6.61 4.12 -6.75
CA HIS A 142 6.93 2.74 -6.38
C HIS A 142 6.41 1.70 -7.38
N VAL A 143 5.40 2.04 -8.19
CA VAL A 143 4.75 1.07 -9.09
C VAL A 143 5.49 0.97 -10.43
N LYS A 144 5.83 -0.24 -10.85
CA LYS A 144 6.57 -0.51 -12.08
C LYS A 144 5.92 0.16 -13.30
N HIS A 145 6.73 0.86 -14.09
CA HIS A 145 6.30 1.39 -15.38
C HIS A 145 6.10 0.24 -16.41
N VAL A 146 5.00 0.14 -17.16
CA VAL A 146 3.93 1.13 -17.44
C VAL A 146 2.78 1.01 -16.44
N GLN A 147 2.44 2.11 -15.77
CA GLN A 147 1.35 2.17 -14.80
C GLN A 147 -0.01 2.30 -15.49
N ILE A 148 -1.01 1.63 -14.93
CA ILE A 148 -2.42 1.70 -15.32
C ILE A 148 -3.25 2.00 -14.07
N PRO A 149 -4.04 3.07 -14.07
CA PRO A 149 -5.02 3.32 -13.02
C PRO A 149 -6.06 2.20 -12.96
N VAL A 150 -6.25 1.66 -11.76
CA VAL A 150 -7.33 0.76 -11.39
C VAL A 150 -8.37 1.59 -10.66
N ARG A 151 -9.66 1.38 -10.96
CA ARG A 151 -10.76 2.10 -10.31
C ARG A 151 -11.42 1.16 -9.31
N PRO A 152 -11.16 1.30 -8.00
CA PRO A 152 -11.82 0.48 -7.00
C PRO A 152 -13.33 0.72 -7.01
N ILE A 153 -14.09 -0.31 -6.65
CA ILE A 153 -15.55 -0.24 -6.57
C ILE A 153 -16.01 0.77 -5.52
N LEU A 154 -15.29 0.87 -4.40
CA LEU A 154 -15.43 1.94 -3.41
C LEU A 154 -14.28 2.93 -3.58
N ARG A 155 -14.61 4.18 -3.94
CA ARG A 155 -13.62 5.24 -4.21
C ARG A 155 -13.23 6.05 -2.98
N GLU A 156 -13.82 5.72 -1.85
CA GLU A 156 -13.58 6.38 -0.57
C GLU A 156 -13.49 5.32 0.54
N LEU A 157 -12.64 5.57 1.53
CA LEU A 157 -12.56 4.80 2.76
C LEU A 157 -12.61 5.78 3.93
N GLY A 158 -13.72 5.79 4.66
CA GLY A 158 -14.00 6.90 5.57
C GLY A 158 -14.13 8.19 4.78
N GLY A 159 -13.33 9.20 5.11
CA GLY A 159 -13.21 10.46 4.35
C GLY A 159 -12.12 10.47 3.27
N ALA A 160 -11.26 9.44 3.20
CA ALA A 160 -10.12 9.43 2.29
C ALA A 160 -10.52 8.99 0.88
N HIS A 161 -10.06 9.71 -0.13
CA HIS A 161 -10.11 9.25 -1.52
C HIS A 161 -9.20 8.04 -1.72
N VAL A 162 -9.64 7.08 -2.54
CA VAL A 162 -8.95 5.81 -2.78
C VAL A 162 -8.62 5.66 -4.25
N THR A 163 -7.34 5.49 -4.55
CA THR A 163 -6.85 5.16 -5.89
C THR A 163 -6.00 3.90 -5.89
N ALA A 164 -5.90 3.23 -7.04
CA ALA A 164 -5.07 2.03 -7.17
C ALA A 164 -4.33 2.04 -8.50
N LEU A 165 -3.18 1.38 -8.53
CA LEU A 165 -2.34 1.24 -9.72
C LEU A 165 -1.98 -0.23 -9.94
N LYS A 166 -1.89 -0.62 -11.21
CA LYS A 166 -1.20 -1.84 -11.64
C LYS A 166 -0.16 -1.54 -12.70
N SER A 167 0.79 -2.45 -12.89
CA SER A 167 1.75 -2.38 -13.99
C SER A 167 1.41 -3.33 -15.13
N ARG A 168 1.77 -2.95 -16.36
CA ARG A 168 1.85 -3.87 -17.50
C ARG A 168 3.19 -3.72 -18.24
N PRO A 169 3.56 -4.72 -19.05
CA PRO A 169 4.68 -4.57 -19.99
C PRO A 169 4.47 -3.39 -20.96
N LYS A 170 5.59 -2.77 -21.34
CA LYS A 170 5.63 -1.83 -22.47
C LYS A 170 5.21 -2.55 -23.74
N LEU A 171 4.33 -1.93 -24.52
CA LEU A 171 4.11 -2.35 -25.90
C LEU A 171 5.21 -1.70 -26.73
N ILE A 172 6.07 -2.51 -27.33
CA ILE A 172 7.23 -2.07 -28.12
C ILE A 172 7.14 -2.64 -29.54
N GLY A 173 7.72 -1.96 -30.52
CA GLY A 173 7.70 -2.38 -31.92
C GLY A 173 7.34 -1.23 -32.85
N GLY A 174 7.78 -1.33 -34.12
CA GLY A 174 7.47 -0.35 -35.16
C GLY A 174 6.06 -0.51 -35.73
N GLU A 175 5.75 0.22 -36.80
CA GLU A 175 4.41 0.32 -37.43
C GLU A 175 3.73 -1.03 -37.78
N ARG A 176 4.54 -2.08 -37.99
CA ARG A 176 4.08 -3.41 -38.38
C ARG A 176 3.79 -4.33 -37.19
N ALA A 177 4.07 -3.88 -35.96
CA ALA A 177 3.84 -4.69 -34.76
C ALA A 177 2.35 -4.98 -34.57
N ARG A 178 2.07 -6.16 -34.01
CA ARG A 178 0.75 -6.64 -33.60
C ARG A 178 0.91 -7.25 -32.22
N TYR A 179 -0.06 -7.00 -31.34
CA TYR A 179 -0.01 -7.43 -29.93
C TYR A 179 -1.14 -8.40 -29.57
N LYS A 180 -2.02 -8.64 -30.54
CA LYS A 180 -3.06 -9.65 -30.67
C LYS A 180 -3.33 -9.85 -32.15
#